data_AF-A0AB37I0K6-F1
#
_entry.id   AF-A0AB37I0K6-F1
#
_cell.length_a   1.000
_cell.length_b   1.000
_cell.length_c   1.000
_cell.angle_alpha   90.00
_cell.angle_beta   90.00
_cell.angle_gamma   90.00
#
_symmetry.space_group_name_H-M   'P 1'
#
loop_
_entity.id
_entity.type
_entity.pdbx_description
1 polymer ?
#
loop_
_entity_poly.entity_id
_entity_poly.type
_entity_poly.pdbx_seq_one_letter_code
_entity_poly.pdbx_strand_id
1 'polypeptide(L)'
;MTHSPRRTIIAAATAAVVVALTGCANPFPGIQFTPEETTTPTGQANAPYPADLDHLDDILALGKTTLPEGAINITITPATKFAESYPGGWGYVIAYHTQPQPIRDHIYTYTSRSGDGIENYPDTEYLAYMKDIDFTAIQHPWVTGFGKVQLVVERPLGRCWLLIRGAPR
;
A
#
# COMPACT_ATOMS: atom_id res chain seq x y z
N MET A 1 -67.27 37.37 9.68
CA MET A 1 -67.15 38.79 9.30
C MET A 1 -65.74 39.03 8.76
N THR A 2 -65.71 39.47 7.52
CA THR A 2 -64.56 39.96 6.76
C THR A 2 -63.85 41.13 7.42
N HIS A 3 -62.50 41.18 7.34
CA HIS A 3 -61.83 42.33 6.71
C HIS A 3 -60.39 41.98 6.29
N SER A 4 -60.12 42.13 5.00
CA SER A 4 -58.79 42.40 4.44
C SER A 4 -58.61 43.92 4.36
N PRO A 5 -57.41 44.49 4.46
CA PRO A 5 -56.88 45.09 3.23
C PRO A 5 -55.36 44.98 3.02
N ARG A 6 -55.04 44.63 1.76
CA ARG A 6 -54.01 45.17 0.84
C ARG A 6 -52.60 45.58 1.33
N ARG A 7 -51.65 44.77 0.84
CA ARG A 7 -50.52 45.08 -0.08
C ARG A 7 -49.70 46.34 0.15
N THR A 8 -48.38 46.14 0.29
CA THR A 8 -47.36 46.79 -0.56
C THR A 8 -46.14 45.87 -0.68
N ILE A 9 -45.67 45.68 -1.91
CA ILE A 9 -44.51 44.89 -2.33
C ILE A 9 -43.34 45.87 -2.49
N ILE A 10 -42.16 45.56 -1.93
CA ILE A 10 -40.87 45.94 -2.54
C ILE A 10 -39.90 44.78 -2.31
N ALA A 11 -39.39 44.26 -3.43
CA ALA A 11 -38.35 43.24 -3.51
C ALA A 11 -36.96 43.88 -3.30
N ALA A 12 -36.04 43.14 -2.69
CA ALA A 12 -34.60 43.37 -2.83
C ALA A 12 -33.86 42.04 -2.70
N ALA A 13 -32.99 41.79 -3.67
CA ALA A 13 -32.34 40.53 -3.98
C ALA A 13 -30.94 40.41 -3.34
N THR A 14 -30.45 39.16 -3.24
CA THR A 14 -29.03 38.73 -3.19
C THR A 14 -28.21 39.15 -1.95
N ALA A 15 -27.23 38.40 -1.43
CA ALA A 15 -26.27 37.52 -2.08
C ALA A 15 -25.72 36.46 -1.11
N ALA A 16 -25.36 35.30 -1.65
CA ALA A 16 -24.59 34.27 -0.97
C ALA A 16 -23.15 34.77 -0.71
N VAL A 17 -22.66 34.58 0.51
CA VAL A 17 -21.27 34.85 0.88
C VAL A 17 -20.41 33.68 0.40
N VAL A 18 -19.71 33.89 -0.72
CA VAL A 18 -18.59 33.05 -1.15
C VAL A 18 -17.33 33.64 -0.52
N VAL A 19 -16.68 32.87 0.35
CA VAL A 19 -15.37 33.21 0.91
C VAL A 19 -14.33 32.99 -0.18
N ALA A 20 -13.90 34.08 -0.81
CA ALA A 20 -12.73 34.09 -1.68
C ALA A 20 -11.47 34.18 -0.80
N LEU A 21 -10.73 33.09 -0.69
CA LEU A 21 -9.34 33.12 -0.22
C LEU A 21 -8.49 33.69 -1.36
N THR A 22 -8.13 34.96 -1.21
CA THR A 22 -7.25 35.72 -2.09
C THR A 22 -5.88 35.06 -2.18
N GLY A 23 -5.48 34.75 -3.41
CA GLY A 23 -4.19 34.16 -3.74
C GLY A 23 -3.02 35.11 -3.50
N CYS A 24 -1.91 34.53 -3.05
CA CYS A 24 -0.59 35.10 -3.22
C CYS A 24 -0.21 34.98 -4.70
N ALA A 25 -0.09 36.11 -5.39
CA ALA A 25 0.36 36.17 -6.77
C ALA A 25 1.85 35.80 -6.86
N ASN A 26 2.17 34.71 -7.57
CA ASN A 26 3.52 34.43 -8.05
C ASN A 26 3.75 35.19 -9.38
N PRO A 27 4.92 35.83 -9.60
CA PRO A 27 5.15 36.72 -10.75
C PRO A 27 5.71 36.00 -11.99
N PHE A 28 5.49 34.69 -12.18
CA PHE A 28 6.04 33.95 -13.32
C PHE A 28 4.98 33.53 -14.33
N PRO A 29 5.13 33.90 -15.62
CA PRO A 29 4.21 33.48 -16.67
C PRO A 29 4.45 32.00 -17.03
N GLY A 30 3.40 31.18 -16.87
CA GLY A 30 3.26 29.91 -17.59
C GLY A 30 3.99 28.71 -16.99
N ILE A 31 3.42 28.12 -15.94
CA ILE A 31 3.42 26.65 -15.80
C ILE A 31 2.12 26.27 -15.09
N GLN A 32 1.16 25.72 -15.81
CA GLN A 32 0.05 25.00 -15.20
C GLN A 32 0.64 23.67 -14.71
N PHE A 33 0.79 23.51 -13.39
CA PHE A 33 1.01 22.19 -12.82
C PHE A 33 -0.31 21.45 -12.87
N THR A 34 -0.58 20.75 -13.99
CA THR A 34 -1.48 19.61 -13.95
C THR A 34 -0.86 18.62 -12.97
N PRO A 35 -1.56 18.17 -11.91
CA PRO A 35 -1.08 17.05 -11.13
C PRO A 35 -0.98 15.88 -12.12
N GLU A 36 0.23 15.50 -12.47
CA GLU A 36 0.45 14.20 -13.09
C GLU A 36 0.12 13.20 -11.98
N GLU A 37 -1.09 12.65 -12.00
CA GLU A 37 -1.36 11.42 -11.26
C GLU A 37 -0.38 10.39 -11.83
N THR A 38 0.75 10.24 -11.16
CA THR A 38 1.60 9.06 -11.31
C THR A 38 0.77 7.90 -10.77
N THR A 39 -0.16 7.40 -11.59
CA THR A 39 -0.87 6.15 -11.33
C THR A 39 0.20 5.07 -11.37
N THR A 40 0.69 4.69 -10.20
CA THR A 40 1.56 3.51 -10.08
C THR A 40 0.77 2.35 -10.69
N PRO A 41 1.32 1.59 -11.65
CA PRO A 41 0.58 0.51 -12.28
C PRO A 41 0.09 -0.46 -11.21
N THR A 42 -1.22 -0.54 -11.02
CA THR A 42 -1.86 -1.52 -10.12
C THR A 42 -2.16 -2.82 -10.84
N GLY A 43 -2.19 -2.80 -12.18
CA GLY A 43 -2.56 -3.95 -13.00
C GLY A 43 -1.37 -4.85 -13.36
N GLN A 44 -1.65 -6.14 -13.48
CA GLN A 44 -0.74 -7.16 -13.99
C GLN A 44 -1.55 -8.25 -14.71
N ALA A 45 -1.20 -8.58 -15.96
CA ALA A 45 -2.08 -9.32 -16.88
C ALA A 45 -2.65 -10.65 -16.36
N ASN A 46 -1.93 -11.35 -15.48
CA ASN A 46 -2.34 -12.65 -14.91
C ASN A 46 -2.68 -12.58 -13.42
N ALA A 47 -2.62 -11.40 -12.80
CA ALA A 47 -2.89 -11.23 -11.38
C ALA A 47 -4.40 -11.33 -11.11
N PRO A 48 -4.84 -12.07 -10.09
CA PRO A 48 -6.26 -12.19 -9.75
C PRO A 48 -6.94 -10.88 -9.37
N TYR A 49 -6.18 -9.93 -8.82
CA TYR A 49 -6.67 -8.65 -8.31
C TYR A 49 -5.70 -7.53 -8.69
N PRO A 50 -6.15 -6.28 -8.76
CA PRO A 50 -5.26 -5.13 -8.82
C PRO A 50 -4.43 -5.01 -7.53
N ALA A 51 -3.20 -4.52 -7.65
CA ALA A 51 -2.29 -4.24 -6.55
C ALA A 51 -2.66 -2.92 -5.84
N ASP A 52 -3.78 -2.89 -5.11
CA ASP A 52 -4.25 -1.74 -4.35
C ASP A 52 -4.80 -2.13 -2.97
N LEU A 53 -5.02 -1.12 -2.12
CA LEU A 53 -5.46 -1.34 -0.74
C LEU A 53 -6.91 -1.85 -0.64
N ASP A 54 -7.76 -1.56 -1.62
CA ASP A 54 -9.16 -2.03 -1.62
C ASP A 54 -9.23 -3.56 -1.78
N HIS A 55 -8.19 -4.17 -2.37
CA HIS A 55 -8.06 -5.61 -2.56
C HIS A 55 -7.05 -6.28 -1.61
N LEU A 56 -6.57 -5.58 -0.57
CA LEU A 56 -5.54 -6.10 0.33
C LEU A 56 -5.93 -7.46 0.93
N ASP A 57 -7.13 -7.58 1.47
CA ASP A 57 -7.60 -8.82 2.12
C ASP A 57 -7.69 -9.99 1.13
N ASP A 58 -8.17 -9.71 -0.08
CA ASP A 58 -8.23 -10.70 -1.16
C ASP A 58 -6.83 -11.17 -1.59
N ILE A 59 -5.87 -10.24 -1.67
CA ILE A 59 -4.46 -10.55 -1.96
C ILE A 59 -3.84 -11.40 -0.84
N LEU A 60 -4.07 -11.05 0.43
CA LEU A 60 -3.58 -11.80 1.59
C LEU A 60 -4.17 -13.21 1.64
N ALA A 61 -5.45 -13.36 1.26
CA ALA A 61 -6.12 -14.65 1.15
C ALA A 61 -5.46 -15.57 0.12
N LEU A 62 -4.91 -15.04 -0.98
CA LEU A 62 -4.12 -15.84 -1.95
C LEU A 62 -2.88 -16.46 -1.30
N GLY A 63 -2.26 -15.76 -0.36
CA GLY A 63 -1.12 -16.22 0.45
C GLY A 63 -1.50 -17.04 1.68
N LYS A 64 -2.81 -17.14 2.00
CA LYS A 64 -3.35 -17.73 3.23
C LYS A 64 -2.73 -17.11 4.49
N THR A 65 -2.66 -15.79 4.52
CA THR A 65 -2.04 -15.02 5.61
C THR A 65 -2.84 -13.78 5.94
N THR A 66 -2.40 -13.03 6.94
CA THR A 66 -2.91 -11.70 7.32
C THR A 66 -1.73 -10.76 7.51
N LEU A 67 -1.96 -9.46 7.70
CA LEU A 67 -0.91 -8.60 8.24
C LEU A 67 -0.81 -8.76 9.76
N PRO A 68 0.37 -8.54 10.37
CA PRO A 68 0.50 -8.44 11.81
C PRO A 68 -0.40 -7.35 12.39
N GLU A 69 -0.82 -7.52 13.65
CA GLU A 69 -1.59 -6.50 14.37
C GLU A 69 -0.86 -5.16 14.37
N GLY A 70 -1.60 -4.07 14.15
CA GLY A 70 -1.05 -2.71 14.13
C GLY A 70 -0.19 -2.39 12.90
N ALA A 71 -0.29 -3.16 11.81
CA ALA A 71 0.37 -2.84 10.56
C ALA A 71 -0.11 -1.48 10.01
N ILE A 72 0.85 -0.62 9.66
CA ILE A 72 0.64 0.74 9.13
C ILE A 72 1.56 0.99 7.94
N ASN A 73 1.35 2.11 7.23
CA ASN A 73 2.13 2.50 6.05
C ASN A 73 2.18 1.38 5.01
N ILE A 74 1.03 0.76 4.77
CA ILE A 74 0.90 -0.38 3.87
C ILE A 74 0.95 0.13 2.42
N THR A 75 1.83 -0.46 1.62
CA THR A 75 1.90 -0.22 0.19
C THR A 75 1.87 -1.55 -0.54
N ILE A 76 1.17 -1.61 -1.65
CA ILE A 76 1.05 -2.82 -2.47
C ILE A 76 1.54 -2.47 -3.86
N THR A 77 2.48 -3.24 -4.37
CA THR A 77 3.01 -3.09 -5.72
C THR A 77 3.00 -4.44 -6.45
N PRO A 78 2.72 -4.47 -7.76
CA PRO A 78 2.81 -5.72 -8.51
C PRO A 78 4.25 -6.23 -8.56
N ALA A 79 4.43 -7.56 -8.45
CA ALA A 79 5.73 -8.22 -8.61
C ALA A 79 6.02 -8.45 -10.10
N THR A 80 6.25 -7.36 -10.82
CA THR A 80 6.41 -7.32 -12.29
C THR A 80 7.65 -8.10 -12.76
N LYS A 81 8.78 -8.01 -12.05
CA LYS A 81 10.01 -8.72 -12.44
C LYS A 81 9.84 -10.22 -12.32
N PHE A 82 9.11 -10.70 -11.31
CA PHE A 82 8.73 -12.11 -11.24
C PHE A 82 7.85 -12.52 -12.43
N ALA A 83 6.81 -11.73 -12.73
CA ALA A 83 5.89 -11.97 -13.84
C ALA A 83 6.59 -12.07 -15.20
N GLU A 84 7.53 -11.16 -15.44
CA GLU A 84 8.34 -11.11 -16.67
C GLU A 84 9.22 -12.34 -16.79
N SER A 85 9.78 -12.80 -15.66
CA SER A 85 10.67 -13.97 -15.64
C SER A 85 9.93 -15.31 -15.70
N TYR A 86 8.62 -15.33 -15.45
CA TYR A 86 7.83 -16.56 -15.31
C TYR A 86 6.55 -16.46 -16.15
N PRO A 87 6.46 -17.14 -17.31
CA PRO A 87 5.27 -17.11 -18.16
C PRO A 87 4.00 -17.48 -17.39
N GLY A 88 2.97 -16.61 -17.47
CA GLY A 88 1.73 -16.76 -16.71
C GLY A 88 1.83 -16.41 -15.22
N GLY A 89 3.04 -16.12 -14.73
CA GLY A 89 3.31 -15.78 -13.35
C GLY A 89 2.65 -14.47 -12.92
N TRP A 90 2.28 -14.43 -11.65
CA TRP A 90 1.83 -13.23 -10.99
C TRP A 90 2.36 -13.07 -9.58
N GLY A 91 2.36 -11.85 -9.04
CA GLY A 91 2.69 -11.63 -7.65
C GLY A 91 2.47 -10.21 -7.16
N TYR A 92 2.59 -10.05 -5.85
CA TYR A 92 2.44 -8.79 -5.13
C TYR A 92 3.55 -8.65 -4.11
N VAL A 93 4.07 -7.44 -3.95
CA VAL A 93 4.91 -7.05 -2.83
C VAL A 93 4.07 -6.13 -1.94
N ILE A 94 3.82 -6.55 -0.70
CA ILE A 94 3.13 -5.78 0.32
C ILE A 94 4.17 -5.32 1.32
N ALA A 95 4.55 -4.04 1.28
CA ALA A 95 5.43 -3.45 2.28
C ALA A 95 4.60 -2.81 3.39
N TYR A 96 5.03 -2.93 4.64
CA TYR A 96 4.35 -2.33 5.79
C TYR A 96 5.31 -2.10 6.94
N HIS A 97 4.85 -1.32 7.92
CA HIS A 97 5.51 -1.17 9.21
C HIS A 97 4.64 -1.74 10.32
N THR A 98 5.25 -2.27 11.37
CA THR A 98 4.55 -2.67 12.59
C THR A 98 5.53 -2.74 13.78
N GLN A 99 5.02 -2.95 14.98
CA GLN A 99 5.84 -3.11 16.17
C GLN A 99 6.61 -4.45 16.14
N PRO A 100 7.76 -4.54 16.84
CA PRO A 100 8.58 -5.75 16.87
C PRO A 100 7.81 -7.01 17.29
N GLN A 101 6.97 -6.95 18.34
CA GLN A 101 6.31 -8.15 18.86
C GLN A 101 5.30 -8.76 17.88
N PRO A 102 4.39 -7.98 17.24
CA PRO A 102 3.54 -8.49 16.16
C PRO A 102 4.30 -9.19 15.02
N ILE A 103 5.53 -8.75 14.68
CA ILE A 103 6.36 -9.42 13.66
C ILE A 103 6.73 -10.82 14.13
N ARG A 104 7.19 -10.95 15.38
CA ARG A 104 7.57 -12.25 15.97
C ARG A 104 6.37 -13.19 16.04
N ASP A 105 5.22 -12.67 16.48
CA ASP A 105 3.98 -13.44 16.59
C ASP A 105 3.49 -13.92 15.21
N HIS A 106 3.60 -13.07 14.19
CA HIS A 106 3.27 -13.42 12.81
C HIS A 106 4.19 -14.52 12.25
N ILE A 107 5.51 -14.41 12.49
CA ILE A 107 6.48 -15.45 12.10
C ILE A 107 6.14 -16.77 12.79
N TYR A 108 5.88 -16.74 14.10
CA TYR A 108 5.52 -17.93 14.87
C TYR A 108 4.22 -18.58 14.35
N THR A 109 3.24 -17.77 13.98
CA THR A 109 1.93 -18.26 13.51
C THR A 109 2.00 -18.91 12.14
N TYR A 110 2.72 -18.31 11.19
CA TYR A 110 2.68 -18.73 9.78
C TYR A 110 3.87 -19.55 9.33
N THR A 111 4.96 -19.59 10.10
CA THR A 111 6.18 -20.32 9.74
C THR A 111 6.49 -21.40 10.76
N SER A 112 7.37 -22.34 10.39
CA SER A 112 7.91 -23.33 11.32
C SER A 112 9.06 -22.80 12.18
N ARG A 113 9.30 -21.47 12.20
CA ARG A 113 10.39 -20.83 12.94
C ARG A 113 9.86 -20.10 14.17
N SER A 114 10.67 -20.05 15.23
CA SER A 114 10.45 -19.08 16.29
C SER A 114 10.67 -17.66 15.76
N GLY A 115 9.79 -16.74 16.14
CA GLY A 115 10.01 -15.30 15.96
C GLY A 115 11.00 -14.72 16.98
N ASP A 116 11.35 -15.48 18.03
CA ASP A 116 12.25 -15.01 19.08
C ASP A 116 13.71 -14.98 18.63
N GLY A 117 14.41 -13.88 18.94
CA GLY A 117 15.83 -13.73 18.70
C GLY A 117 16.24 -13.54 17.25
N ILE A 118 15.28 -13.28 16.34
CA ILE A 118 15.56 -13.03 14.91
C ILE A 118 16.48 -11.84 14.68
N GLU A 119 16.58 -10.92 15.64
CA GLU A 119 17.51 -9.80 15.66
C GLU A 119 18.97 -10.25 15.62
N ASN A 120 19.27 -11.44 16.16
CA ASN A 120 20.61 -12.00 16.26
C ASN A 120 20.96 -12.95 15.10
N TYR A 121 20.04 -13.20 14.18
CA TYR A 121 20.29 -14.10 13.05
C TYR A 121 21.24 -13.48 12.04
N PRO A 122 21.98 -14.28 11.25
CA PRO A 122 22.78 -13.73 10.16
C PRO A 122 21.89 -13.05 9.12
N ASP A 123 22.46 -12.09 8.39
CA ASP A 123 21.82 -11.48 7.24
C ASP A 123 21.56 -12.52 6.15
N THR A 124 20.40 -12.43 5.51
CA THR A 124 20.12 -13.18 4.30
C THR A 124 20.83 -12.51 3.15
N GLU A 125 21.75 -13.23 2.52
CA GLU A 125 22.40 -12.77 1.29
C GLU A 125 21.38 -12.57 0.16
N TYR A 126 21.74 -11.75 -0.82
CA TYR A 126 20.89 -11.40 -1.95
C TYR A 126 20.29 -12.64 -2.64
N LEU A 127 18.96 -12.63 -2.77
CA LEU A 127 18.21 -13.72 -3.40
C LEU A 127 17.84 -13.33 -4.84
N ALA A 128 18.54 -13.89 -5.82
CA ALA A 128 18.35 -13.56 -7.24
C ALA A 128 16.93 -13.76 -7.79
N TYR A 129 16.09 -14.52 -7.08
CA TYR A 129 14.69 -14.79 -7.43
C TYR A 129 13.67 -13.84 -6.77
N MET A 130 14.12 -12.87 -5.97
CA MET A 130 13.29 -11.83 -5.30
C MET A 130 13.62 -10.44 -5.83
N LYS A 131 13.62 -10.27 -7.15
CA LYS A 131 14.04 -9.01 -7.80
C LYS A 131 13.10 -7.84 -7.53
N ASP A 132 11.84 -8.13 -7.18
CA ASP A 132 10.80 -7.13 -6.91
C ASP A 132 10.99 -6.42 -5.56
N ILE A 133 11.89 -6.91 -4.71
CA ILE A 133 12.26 -6.27 -3.45
C ILE A 133 13.71 -5.80 -3.57
N ASP A 134 13.96 -4.52 -3.30
CA ASP A 134 15.32 -3.97 -3.29
C ASP A 134 16.01 -4.23 -1.94
N PHE A 135 16.81 -5.29 -1.88
CA PHE A 135 17.56 -5.66 -0.68
C PHE A 135 18.65 -4.64 -0.32
N THR A 136 19.08 -3.79 -1.25
CA THR A 136 20.09 -2.77 -0.96
C THR A 136 19.54 -1.64 -0.07
N ALA A 137 18.21 -1.49 -0.03
CA ALA A 137 17.51 -0.53 0.80
C ALA A 137 17.00 -1.11 2.14
N ILE A 138 17.40 -2.35 2.48
CA ILE A 138 16.98 -3.06 3.69
C ILE A 138 18.19 -3.29 4.58
N GLN A 139 18.16 -2.75 5.80
CA GLN A 139 19.19 -2.99 6.80
C GLN A 139 19.04 -4.38 7.42
N HIS A 140 20.14 -5.13 7.43
CA HIS A 140 20.20 -6.47 8.01
C HIS A 140 19.01 -7.36 7.61
N PRO A 141 18.79 -7.62 6.31
CA PRO A 141 17.60 -8.32 5.85
C PRO A 141 17.58 -9.76 6.38
N TRP A 142 16.42 -10.20 6.84
CA TRP A 142 16.19 -11.61 7.14
C TRP A 142 14.96 -12.11 6.39
N VAL A 143 15.12 -13.25 5.71
CA VAL A 143 14.06 -13.82 4.86
C VAL A 143 13.62 -15.18 5.40
N THR A 144 12.31 -15.37 5.43
CA THR A 144 11.65 -16.65 5.68
C THR A 144 10.49 -16.82 4.71
N GLY A 145 9.84 -17.98 4.70
CA GLY A 145 8.72 -18.21 3.80
C GLY A 145 7.79 -19.31 4.26
N PHE A 146 6.57 -19.28 3.73
CA PHE A 146 5.51 -20.23 4.02
C PHE A 146 4.51 -20.24 2.86
N GLY A 147 4.06 -21.42 2.44
CA GLY A 147 3.12 -21.54 1.32
C GLY A 147 3.60 -20.80 0.06
N LYS A 148 2.82 -19.81 -0.38
CA LYS A 148 3.10 -18.94 -1.53
C LYS A 148 3.85 -17.65 -1.19
N VAL A 149 4.17 -17.47 0.09
CA VAL A 149 4.64 -16.22 0.67
C VAL A 149 6.14 -16.31 0.99
N GLN A 150 6.87 -15.27 0.65
CA GLN A 150 8.17 -14.96 1.23
C GLN A 150 8.01 -13.71 2.09
N LEU A 151 8.50 -13.76 3.32
CA LEU A 151 8.51 -12.65 4.26
C LEU A 151 9.95 -12.15 4.39
N VAL A 152 10.16 -10.88 4.09
CA VAL A 152 11.41 -10.15 4.35
C VAL A 152 11.19 -9.24 5.56
N VAL A 153 12.12 -9.27 6.49
CA VAL A 153 12.10 -8.45 7.71
C VAL A 153 13.38 -7.62 7.75
N GLU A 154 13.23 -6.31 7.93
CA GLU A 154 14.36 -5.42 8.23
C GLU A 154 14.71 -5.48 9.71
N ARG A 155 16.01 -5.38 10.04
CA ARG A 155 16.48 -5.31 11.42
C ARG A 155 17.27 -4.02 11.67
N PRO A 156 17.01 -3.30 12.78
CA PRO A 156 16.06 -3.62 13.87
C PRO A 156 14.60 -3.66 13.41
N LEU A 157 13.79 -4.49 14.08
CA LEU A 157 12.44 -4.83 13.63
C LEU A 157 11.54 -3.59 13.51
N GLY A 158 10.85 -3.46 12.38
CA GLY A 158 9.90 -2.38 12.16
C GLY A 158 9.35 -2.29 10.74
N ARG A 159 10.13 -2.69 9.73
CA ARG A 159 9.72 -2.76 8.32
C ARG A 159 9.71 -4.20 7.82
N CYS A 160 8.68 -4.54 7.07
CA CYS A 160 8.50 -5.86 6.49
C CYS A 160 7.98 -5.80 5.06
N TRP A 161 8.25 -6.86 4.30
CA TRP A 161 7.71 -7.08 2.96
C TRP A 161 7.17 -8.51 2.85
N LEU A 162 5.92 -8.65 2.42
CA LEU A 162 5.36 -9.93 2.00
C LEU A 162 5.36 -9.99 0.48
N LEU A 163 6.08 -10.96 -0.07
CA LEU A 163 6.04 -11.32 -1.48
C LEU A 163 5.11 -12.53 -1.67
N ILE A 164 3.94 -12.31 -2.24
CA ILE A 164 2.96 -13.36 -2.55
C ILE A 164 3.02 -13.63 -4.05
N ARG A 165 3.24 -14.88 -4.45
CA ARG A 165 3.36 -15.25 -5.88
C ARG A 165 2.49 -16.42 -6.26
N GLY A 166 2.11 -16.47 -7.53
CA GLY A 166 1.44 -17.62 -8.12
C GLY A 166 1.71 -17.73 -9.60
N ALA A 167 1.34 -18.89 -10.14
CA ALA A 167 1.39 -19.17 -11.57
C ALA A 167 0.35 -20.25 -11.90
N PRO A 168 -0.04 -20.39 -13.18
CA PRO A 168 -0.76 -21.55 -13.66
C PRO A 168 -0.05 -22.84 -13.25
N ARG A 169 -0.83 -23.86 -12.88
CA ARG A 169 -0.31 -25.20 -12.57
C ARG A 169 -0.10 -26.01 -13.84
#